data_AF-L8FUY1-F1
#
_entry.id   AF-L8FUY1-F1
#
_cell.length_a   1.000
_cell.length_b   1.000
_cell.length_c   1.000
_cell.angle_alpha   90.00
_cell.angle_beta   90.00
_cell.angle_gamma   90.00
#
_symmetry.space_group_name_H-M   'P 1'
#
loop_
_entity.id
_entity.type
_entity.pdbx_description
1 polymer ?
#
loop_
_entity_poly.entity_id
_entity_poly.type
_entity_poly.pdbx_seq_one_letter_code
_entity_poly.pdbx_strand_id
1 'polypeptide(L)'
;RPRPSAYGLPALRVDGNDFLAVWAATQWAEERARTNQGATVIELFTYRGAPHSTSDDPSRYRPGDEHEKWPLGDPIERLKQHLIGLGEWSDEQQTAAEADAVEQVRAAGKESEAIGTLGQSRASVKTMFEDVFATEDWRLVEQRREVGV
;
A
#
# COMPACT_ATOMS: atom_id res chain seq x y z
N ARG A 1 -7.30 -5.69 22.81
CA ARG A 1 -6.34 -4.76 23.46
C ARG A 1 -5.00 -4.93 22.77
N PRO A 2 -4.27 -3.85 22.45
CA PRO A 2 -2.99 -4.01 21.78
C PRO A 2 -2.04 -4.74 22.74
N ARG A 3 -1.44 -5.84 22.24
CA ARG A 3 -0.41 -6.65 22.91
C ARG A 3 1.01 -6.02 23.04
N PRO A 4 1.35 -4.78 22.58
CA PRO A 4 2.70 -4.22 22.69
C PRO A 4 3.21 -3.97 24.12
N SER A 5 2.29 -3.77 25.09
CA SER A 5 2.69 -3.62 26.50
C SER A 5 3.40 -4.86 27.04
N ALA A 6 3.13 -6.04 26.48
CA ALA A 6 3.85 -7.27 26.81
C ALA A 6 5.32 -7.27 26.35
N TYR A 7 5.69 -6.36 25.44
CA TYR A 7 7.05 -6.20 24.90
C TYR A 7 7.74 -4.91 25.37
N GLY A 8 7.12 -4.16 26.29
CA GLY A 8 7.66 -2.87 26.75
C GLY A 8 7.66 -1.78 25.69
N LEU A 9 6.89 -1.96 24.60
CA LEU A 9 6.79 -0.97 23.52
C LEU A 9 5.58 -0.05 23.76
N PRO A 10 5.73 1.28 23.61
CA PRO A 10 4.57 2.16 23.57
C PRO A 10 3.71 1.82 22.36
N ALA A 11 2.40 1.96 22.55
CA ALA A 11 1.41 1.67 21.53
C ALA A 11 0.40 2.80 21.40
N LEU A 12 0.11 3.17 20.17
CA LEU A 12 -0.98 4.07 19.81
C LEU A 12 -2.03 3.27 19.04
N ARG A 13 -3.31 3.56 19.28
CA ARG A 13 -4.40 3.16 18.38
C ARG A 13 -4.96 4.43 17.78
N VAL A 14 -4.88 4.53 16.46
CA VAL A 14 -5.15 5.74 15.69
C VAL A 14 -6.28 5.43 14.72
N ASP A 15 -7.15 6.40 14.48
CA ASP A 15 -8.10 6.34 13.38
C ASP A 15 -7.33 6.24 12.06
N GLY A 16 -7.38 5.08 11.42
CA GLY A 16 -6.64 4.83 10.18
C GLY A 16 -7.20 5.58 8.98
N ASN A 17 -8.38 6.19 9.10
CA ASN A 17 -9.03 6.96 8.04
C ASN A 17 -8.95 8.48 8.29
N ASP A 18 -8.27 8.91 9.35
CA ASP A 18 -7.95 10.32 9.60
C ASP A 18 -6.52 10.62 9.16
N PHE A 19 -6.36 11.20 7.97
CA PHE A 19 -5.03 11.48 7.41
C PHE A 19 -4.14 12.31 8.36
N LEU A 20 -4.72 13.30 9.04
CA LEU A 20 -3.97 14.17 9.94
C LEU A 20 -3.58 13.45 11.23
N ALA A 21 -4.46 12.61 11.78
CA ALA A 21 -4.14 11.79 12.95
C ALA A 21 -3.06 10.75 12.62
N VAL A 22 -3.13 10.12 11.45
CA VAL A 22 -2.10 9.20 10.96
C VAL A 22 -0.77 9.94 10.84
N TRP A 23 -0.74 11.08 10.15
CA TRP A 23 0.48 11.88 9.97
C TRP A 23 1.09 12.37 11.29
N ALA A 24 0.26 12.84 12.23
CA ALA A 24 0.75 13.28 13.53
C ALA A 24 1.30 12.12 14.36
N ALA A 25 0.63 10.97 14.37
CA ALA A 25 1.08 9.79 15.10
C ALA A 25 2.37 9.20 14.51
N THR A 26 2.50 9.17 13.18
CA THR A 26 3.72 8.70 12.52
C THR A 26 4.88 9.64 12.76
N GLN A 27 4.71 10.96 12.65
CA GLN A 27 5.77 11.92 12.98
C GLN A 27 6.22 11.82 14.43
N TRP A 28 5.29 11.68 15.37
CA TRP A 28 5.66 11.48 16.78
C TRP A 28 6.49 10.20 16.99
N ALA A 29 6.07 9.10 16.37
CA ALA A 29 6.80 7.83 16.47
C ALA A 29 8.16 7.87 15.76
N GLU A 30 8.26 8.59 14.65
CA GLU A 30 9.49 8.84 13.92
C GLU A 30 10.48 9.64 14.77
N GLU A 31 10.05 10.74 15.37
CA GLU A 31 10.88 11.55 16.27
C GLU A 31 11.40 10.71 17.45
N ARG A 32 10.52 9.88 18.04
CA ARG A 32 10.90 8.93 19.10
C ARG A 32 11.98 7.95 18.64
N ALA A 33 11.84 7.39 17.43
CA ALA A 33 12.83 6.48 16.87
C ALA A 33 14.17 7.19 16.59
N ARG A 34 14.13 8.38 15.98
CA ARG A 34 15.32 9.19 15.64
C ARG A 34 16.08 9.67 16.88
N THR A 35 15.38 9.95 17.97
CA THR A 35 15.96 10.37 19.25
C THR A 35 16.38 9.21 20.15
N ASN A 36 16.52 8.00 19.60
CA ASN A 36 16.95 6.78 20.30
C ASN A 36 16.05 6.37 21.48
N GLN A 37 14.78 6.77 21.46
CA GLN A 37 13.84 6.37 22.52
C GLN A 37 13.20 5.00 22.24
N GLY A 38 13.56 4.34 21.14
CA GLY A 38 13.17 2.97 20.80
C GLY A 38 11.98 2.87 19.85
N ALA A 39 11.54 1.64 19.57
CA ALA A 39 10.45 1.35 18.64
C ALA A 39 9.06 1.61 19.23
N THR A 40 8.10 1.95 18.37
CA THR A 40 6.70 2.23 18.71
C THR A 40 5.80 1.34 17.87
N VAL A 41 4.67 0.89 18.44
CA VAL A 41 3.62 0.21 17.67
C VAL A 41 2.46 1.17 17.42
N ILE A 42 2.03 1.33 16.17
CA ILE A 42 0.83 2.09 15.82
C ILE A 42 -0.19 1.13 15.20
N GLU A 43 -1.34 0.97 15.85
CA GLU A 43 -2.52 0.30 15.29
C GLU A 43 -3.35 1.34 14.53
N LEU A 44 -3.24 1.33 13.20
CA LEU A 44 -4.11 2.11 12.31
C LEU A 44 -5.43 1.37 12.13
N PHE A 45 -6.47 1.83 12.83
CA PHE A 45 -7.76 1.18 12.85
C PHE A 45 -8.59 1.63 11.64
N THR A 46 -8.67 0.77 10.63
CA THR A 46 -9.31 1.04 9.32
C THR A 46 -10.14 -0.16 8.86
N TYR A 47 -10.72 -0.07 7.66
CA TYR A 47 -11.57 -1.08 7.06
C TYR A 47 -11.20 -1.34 5.60
N ARG A 48 -11.10 -2.63 5.23
CA ARG A 48 -10.85 -3.04 3.84
C ARG A 48 -12.18 -3.06 3.06
N GLY A 49 -12.53 -1.96 2.42
CA GLY A 49 -13.76 -1.85 1.61
C GLY A 49 -13.84 -2.89 0.49
N ALA A 50 -12.75 -3.05 -0.26
CA ALA A 50 -12.65 -3.99 -1.37
C ALA A 50 -12.50 -5.47 -0.93
N PRO A 51 -12.66 -6.43 -1.87
CA PRO A 51 -12.29 -7.84 -1.67
C PRO A 51 -10.86 -8.02 -1.15
N HIS A 52 -10.54 -9.21 -0.63
CA HIS A 52 -9.18 -9.53 -0.21
C HIS A 52 -8.19 -9.49 -1.37
N SER A 53 -8.62 -9.97 -2.54
CA SER A 53 -7.85 -10.05 -3.77
C SER A 53 -8.79 -10.19 -4.97
N THR A 54 -8.25 -10.25 -6.20
CA THR A 54 -9.02 -10.48 -7.43
C THR A 54 -9.64 -11.89 -7.52
N SER A 55 -9.25 -12.81 -6.64
CA SER A 55 -9.80 -14.17 -6.57
C SER A 55 -10.78 -14.38 -5.40
N ASP A 56 -11.07 -13.32 -4.65
CA ASP A 56 -11.89 -13.37 -3.44
C ASP A 56 -13.30 -12.84 -3.68
N ASP A 57 -14.26 -13.41 -2.96
CA ASP A 57 -15.66 -12.96 -2.94
C ASP A 57 -16.08 -12.64 -1.50
N PRO A 58 -16.15 -11.35 -1.12
CA PRO A 58 -16.49 -10.94 0.24
C PRO A 58 -17.94 -11.23 0.64
N SER A 59 -18.86 -11.36 -0.33
CA SER A 59 -20.27 -11.62 -0.03
C SER A 59 -20.50 -12.94 0.70
N ARG A 60 -19.53 -13.86 0.61
CA ARG A 60 -19.54 -15.17 1.27
C ARG A 60 -19.33 -15.12 2.77
N TYR A 61 -18.73 -14.05 3.30
CA TYR A 61 -18.29 -14.00 4.70
C TYR A 61 -18.50 -12.66 5.39
N ARG A 62 -19.00 -11.63 4.69
CA ARG A 62 -19.40 -10.35 5.30
C ARG A 62 -20.55 -9.68 4.55
N PRO A 63 -21.33 -8.80 5.22
CA PRO A 63 -22.35 -7.99 4.56
C PRO A 63 -21.75 -7.08 3.48
N GLY A 64 -22.44 -6.90 2.35
CA GLY A 64 -21.99 -6.04 1.26
C GLY A 64 -21.94 -4.55 1.63
N ASP A 65 -22.82 -4.12 2.54
CA ASP A 65 -22.96 -2.74 2.98
C ASP A 65 -22.13 -2.41 4.24
N GLU A 66 -21.32 -3.34 4.73
CA GLU A 66 -20.52 -3.13 5.95
C GLU A 66 -19.52 -1.97 5.78
N HIS A 67 -18.98 -1.79 4.58
CA HIS A 67 -18.04 -0.71 4.28
C HIS A 67 -18.70 0.68 4.35
N GLU A 68 -19.93 0.81 3.88
CA GLU A 68 -20.73 2.05 3.92
C GLU A 68 -21.08 2.43 5.37
N LYS A 69 -21.19 1.42 6.25
CA LYS A 69 -21.49 1.58 7.67
C LYS A 69 -20.26 1.71 8.55
N TRP A 70 -19.06 1.68 7.97
CA TRP A 70 -17.83 1.81 8.73
C TRP A 70 -17.79 3.20 9.42
N PRO A 71 -17.70 3.25 10.77
CA PRO A 71 -17.92 4.49 11.51
C PRO A 71 -16.85 5.56 11.27
N LEU A 72 -15.68 5.19 10.74
CA LEU A 72 -14.59 6.12 10.44
C LEU A 72 -14.60 6.58 8.98
N GLY A 73 -15.64 6.23 8.20
CA GLY A 73 -15.91 6.75 6.86
C GLY A 73 -14.83 6.49 5.83
N ASP A 74 -14.83 7.26 4.75
CA ASP A 74 -13.81 7.25 3.70
C ASP A 74 -12.70 8.28 4.02
N PRO A 75 -11.41 7.90 4.00
CA PRO A 75 -10.32 8.82 4.32
C PRO A 75 -10.16 9.99 3.34
N ILE A 76 -10.41 9.76 2.05
CA ILE A 76 -10.30 10.78 1.01
C ILE A 76 -11.41 11.80 1.21
N GLU A 77 -12.64 11.35 1.38
CA GLU A 77 -13.78 12.25 1.57
C GLU A 77 -13.64 13.06 2.87
N ARG A 78 -13.20 12.43 3.96
CA ARG A 78 -12.96 13.15 5.23
C ARG A 78 -11.92 14.24 5.10
N LEU A 79 -10.78 13.95 4.47
CA LEU A 79 -9.73 14.96 4.27
C LEU A 79 -10.21 16.07 3.33
N LYS A 80 -10.88 15.71 2.24
CA LYS A 80 -11.48 16.66 1.29
C LYS A 80 -12.40 17.65 2.03
N GLN A 81 -13.37 17.14 2.79
CA GLN A 81 -14.32 17.99 3.53
C GLN A 81 -13.61 18.87 4.57
N HIS A 82 -12.59 18.34 5.25
CA HIS A 82 -11.80 19.12 6.19
C HIS A 82 -11.07 20.28 5.51
N LEU A 83 -10.37 20.04 4.41
CA LEU A 83 -9.60 21.06 3.70
C LEU A 83 -10.50 22.09 2.99
N ILE A 84 -11.64 21.66 2.43
CA ILE A 84 -12.65 22.59 1.90
C ILE A 84 -13.17 23.50 3.02
N GLY A 85 -13.46 22.93 4.20
CA GLY A 85 -13.87 23.70 5.38
C GLY A 85 -12.82 24.72 5.85
N LEU A 86 -11.53 24.49 5.56
CA LEU A 86 -10.44 25.43 5.81
C LEU A 86 -10.20 26.43 4.67
N GLY A 87 -10.82 26.24 3.50
CA GLY A 87 -10.57 27.03 2.30
C GLY A 87 -9.25 26.68 1.58
N GLU A 88 -8.63 25.55 1.93
CA GLU A 88 -7.35 25.07 1.37
C GLU A 88 -7.56 24.05 0.24
N TRP A 89 -8.82 23.69 -0.04
CA TRP A 89 -9.22 22.78 -1.11
C TRP A 89 -10.57 23.17 -1.71
N SER A 90 -10.91 22.61 -2.87
CA SER A 90 -12.20 22.83 -3.55
C SER A 90 -12.64 21.58 -4.33
N ASP A 91 -13.91 21.51 -4.70
CA ASP A 91 -14.43 20.43 -5.55
C ASP A 91 -13.79 20.44 -6.96
N GLU A 92 -13.45 21.63 -7.48
CA GLU A 92 -12.73 21.77 -8.75
C GLU A 92 -11.30 21.24 -8.63
N GLN A 93 -10.60 21.52 -7.52
CA GLN A 93 -9.26 20.98 -7.26
C GLN A 93 -9.30 19.45 -7.11
N GLN A 94 -10.31 18.91 -6.43
CA GLN A 94 -10.53 17.47 -6.31
C GLN A 94 -10.69 16.82 -7.69
N THR A 95 -11.59 17.37 -8.52
CA THR A 95 -11.86 16.85 -9.86
C THR A 95 -10.61 16.91 -10.75
N ALA A 96 -9.85 18.00 -10.68
CA ALA A 96 -8.61 18.16 -11.42
C ALA A 96 -7.53 17.15 -10.97
N ALA A 97 -7.37 16.94 -9.66
CA ALA A 97 -6.41 15.99 -9.10
C ALA A 97 -6.76 14.54 -9.49
N GLU A 98 -8.03 14.18 -9.49
CA GLU A 98 -8.49 12.85 -9.94
C GLU A 98 -8.22 12.64 -11.44
N ALA A 99 -8.49 13.64 -12.27
CA ALA A 99 -8.22 13.58 -13.71
C ALA A 99 -6.72 13.43 -14.00
N ASP A 100 -5.88 14.18 -13.28
CA ASP A 100 -4.43 14.09 -13.39
C ASP A 100 -3.91 12.71 -12.95
N ALA A 101 -4.36 12.19 -11.81
CA ALA A 101 -4.00 10.86 -11.33
C ALA A 101 -4.38 9.75 -12.33
N VAL A 102 -5.57 9.85 -12.94
CA VAL A 102 -6.02 8.91 -13.97
C VAL A 102 -5.10 8.95 -15.19
N GLU A 103 -4.65 10.14 -15.61
CA GLU A 103 -3.72 10.21 -16.74
C GLU A 103 -2.32 9.68 -16.38
N GLN A 104 -1.80 10.00 -15.20
CA GLN A 104 -0.51 9.44 -14.76
C GLN A 104 -0.53 7.90 -14.77
N VAL A 105 -1.61 7.29 -14.26
CA VAL A 105 -1.76 5.83 -14.28
C VAL A 105 -1.88 5.28 -15.70
N ARG A 106 -2.60 5.96 -16.59
CA ARG A 106 -2.72 5.55 -18.00
C ARG A 106 -1.41 5.65 -18.76
N ALA A 107 -0.66 6.73 -18.56
CA ALA A 107 0.65 6.93 -19.17
C ALA A 107 1.63 5.85 -18.70
N ALA A 108 1.71 5.59 -17.39
CA ALA A 108 2.53 4.53 -16.83
C ALA A 108 2.10 3.14 -17.32
N GLY A 109 0.80 2.90 -17.47
CA GLY A 109 0.26 1.67 -18.05
C GLY A 109 0.75 1.46 -19.49
N LYS A 110 0.65 2.48 -20.35
CA LYS A 110 1.13 2.42 -21.74
C LYS A 110 2.64 2.18 -21.82
N GLU A 111 3.42 2.85 -20.97
CA GLU A 111 4.86 2.66 -20.90
C GLU A 111 5.21 1.21 -20.52
N SER A 112 4.52 0.65 -19.50
CA SER A 112 4.71 -0.73 -19.09
C SER A 112 4.28 -1.73 -20.17
N GLU A 113 3.14 -1.50 -20.84
CA GLU A 113 2.64 -2.38 -21.91
C GLU A 113 3.55 -2.36 -23.15
N ALA A 114 4.26 -1.26 -23.39
CA ALA A 114 5.26 -1.18 -24.46
C ALA A 114 6.52 -2.03 -24.17
N ILE A 115 6.84 -2.28 -22.89
CA ILE A 115 7.88 -3.24 -22.49
C ILE A 115 7.36 -4.67 -22.70
N GLY A 116 6.10 -4.89 -22.30
CA GLY A 116 5.29 -5.98 -22.82
C GLY A 116 4.24 -6.50 -21.85
N THR A 117 3.54 -7.56 -22.28
CA THR A 117 2.32 -8.05 -21.64
C THR A 117 2.30 -9.58 -21.56
N LEU A 118 1.34 -10.11 -20.81
CA LEU A 118 1.13 -11.55 -20.68
C LEU A 118 0.93 -12.18 -22.07
N GLY A 119 1.84 -13.08 -22.43
CA GLY A 119 1.81 -13.81 -23.71
C GLY A 119 2.56 -13.12 -24.86
N GLN A 120 2.98 -11.87 -24.71
CA GLN A 120 3.75 -11.15 -25.74
C GLN A 120 5.24 -11.03 -25.37
N SER A 121 5.53 -10.68 -24.12
CA SER A 121 6.90 -10.57 -23.61
C SER A 121 7.11 -11.53 -22.45
N ARG A 122 8.30 -12.11 -22.35
CA ARG A 122 8.75 -12.82 -21.16
C ARG A 122 10.15 -12.34 -20.82
N ALA A 123 10.44 -12.24 -19.52
CA ALA A 123 11.82 -12.13 -19.07
C ALA A 123 12.63 -13.31 -19.62
N SER A 124 13.92 -13.10 -19.84
CA SER A 124 14.80 -14.18 -20.27
C SER A 124 14.77 -15.33 -19.27
N VAL A 125 14.66 -16.56 -19.73
CA VAL A 125 14.71 -17.73 -18.83
C VAL A 125 16.04 -17.77 -18.07
N LYS A 126 17.11 -17.19 -18.62
CA LYS A 126 18.40 -17.05 -17.94
C LYS A 126 18.30 -16.32 -16.60
N THR A 127 17.48 -15.26 -16.50
CA THR A 127 17.40 -14.45 -15.28
C THR A 127 16.68 -15.19 -14.14
N MET A 128 16.05 -16.33 -14.40
CA MET A 128 15.52 -17.23 -13.36
C MET A 128 16.61 -17.77 -12.43
N PHE A 129 17.86 -17.84 -12.90
CA PHE A 129 19.01 -18.37 -12.15
C PHE A 129 19.89 -17.27 -11.53
N GLU A 130 19.60 -16.01 -11.81
CA GLU A 130 20.33 -14.86 -11.30
C GLU A 130 19.75 -14.43 -9.94
N ASP A 131 20.49 -13.64 -9.16
CA ASP A 131 20.09 -13.07 -7.85
C ASP A 131 19.74 -14.05 -6.71
N VAL A 132 19.89 -15.37 -6.92
CA VAL A 132 19.75 -16.38 -5.84
C VAL A 132 20.91 -16.28 -4.84
N PHE A 133 22.12 -16.05 -5.34
CA PHE A 133 23.33 -15.82 -4.56
C PHE A 133 24.07 -14.59 -5.10
N ALA A 134 24.85 -13.92 -4.24
CA ALA A 134 25.64 -12.75 -4.63
C ALA A 134 26.70 -13.08 -5.71
N THR A 135 27.20 -14.31 -5.71
CA THR A 135 28.10 -14.84 -6.73
C THR A 135 27.49 -16.08 -7.34
N GLU A 136 27.76 -16.33 -8.61
CA GLU A 136 27.20 -17.44 -9.35
C GLU A 136 27.53 -18.79 -8.68
N ASP A 137 26.50 -19.53 -8.26
CA ASP A 137 26.67 -20.88 -7.74
C ASP A 137 26.74 -21.88 -8.89
N TRP A 138 27.72 -22.78 -8.86
CA TRP A 138 27.97 -23.73 -9.94
C TRP A 138 26.75 -24.61 -10.26
N ARG A 139 25.87 -24.89 -9.28
CA ARG A 139 24.66 -25.69 -9.50
C ARG A 139 23.64 -24.93 -10.35
N LEU A 140 23.53 -23.62 -10.15
CA LEU A 140 22.68 -22.74 -10.95
C LEU A 140 23.24 -22.58 -12.36
N VAL A 141 24.58 -22.53 -12.51
CA VAL A 141 25.23 -22.59 -13.83
C VAL A 141 24.86 -23.87 -14.57
N GLU A 142 24.92 -25.01 -13.88
CA GLU A 142 24.62 -26.30 -14.51
C GLU A 142 23.14 -26.44 -14.85
N GLN A 143 22.23 -26.06 -13.95
CA GLN A 143 20.79 -26.05 -14.25
C GLN A 143 20.47 -25.12 -15.42
N ARG A 144 21.09 -23.94 -15.49
CA ARG A 144 20.94 -23.02 -16.61
C ARG A 144 21.38 -23.66 -17.94
N ARG A 145 22.49 -24.42 -17.93
CA ARG A 145 22.94 -25.19 -19.10
C ARG A 145 21.94 -26.27 -19.50
N GLU A 146 21.37 -27.00 -18.54
CA GLU A 146 20.38 -28.06 -18.82
C GLU A 146 19.11 -27.52 -19.50
N VAL A 147 18.66 -26.31 -19.16
CA VAL A 147 17.51 -25.66 -19.82
C VAL A 147 17.90 -24.88 -21.09
N GLY A 148 19.17 -24.88 -21.49
CA GLY A 148 19.65 -24.35 -22.76
C GLY A 148 19.70 -22.82 -22.86
N VAL A 149 19.86 -22.11 -21.73
CA VAL A 149 19.96 -20.63 -21.67
C VAL A 149 21.22 -20.14 -20.95
#